data_AF-A0A9E1NMP4-F1
#
_entry.id   AF-A0A9E1NMP4-F1
#
_cell.length_a   1.000
_cell.length_b   1.000
_cell.length_c   1.000
_cell.angle_alpha   90.00
_cell.angle_beta   90.00
_cell.angle_gamma   90.00
#
_symmetry.space_group_name_H-M   'P 1'
#
loop_
_entity.id
_entity.type
_entity.pdbx_description
1 polymer ?
#
loop_
_entity_poly.entity_id
_entity_poly.type
_entity_poly.pdbx_seq_one_letter_code
_entity_poly.pdbx_strand_id
1 'polypeptide(L)' 'MSEETNTITIDDKEYSLDDLSDECKTEIQSLQFCEGEIARLNAKLAVAGTARIAYQRAVAELMPEESDDGDGVLLEEDK' A
#
# COMPACT_ATOMS: atom_id res chain seq x y z
N MET A 1 2.70 26.83 -37.17
CA MET A 1 2.35 25.48 -36.72
C MET A 1 3.17 25.24 -35.48
N SER A 2 2.53 25.21 -34.31
CA SER A 2 3.23 24.98 -33.05
C SER A 2 3.56 23.48 -33.00
N GLU A 3 4.83 23.14 -33.12
CA GLU A 3 5.30 21.78 -32.89
C GLU A 3 5.13 21.51 -31.39
N GLU A 4 4.10 20.76 -31.01
CA GLU A 4 4.01 20.18 -29.67
C GLU A 4 5.01 19.02 -29.61
N THR A 5 6.20 19.31 -29.11
CA THR A 5 7.20 18.29 -28.78
C THR A 5 6.63 17.42 -27.67
N ASN A 6 6.30 16.17 -27.99
CA ASN A 6 5.67 15.25 -27.05
C ASN A 6 6.79 14.68 -26.15
N THR A 7 7.07 15.34 -25.02
CA THR A 7 8.14 14.92 -24.11
C THR A 7 7.60 14.06 -22.97
N ILE A 8 8.40 13.09 -22.53
CA ILE A 8 8.13 12.27 -21.34
C ILE A 8 9.29 12.41 -20.36
N THR A 9 8.99 12.34 -19.07
CA THR A 9 10.02 12.32 -18.03
C THR A 9 10.16 10.90 -17.50
N ILE A 10 11.38 10.35 -17.56
CA ILE A 10 11.76 9.06 -16.99
C ILE A 10 13.01 9.29 -16.13
N ASP A 11 13.00 8.84 -14.87
CA ASP A 11 14.12 9.00 -13.93
C ASP A 11 14.66 10.44 -13.84
N ASP A 12 13.75 11.43 -13.72
CA ASP A 12 14.05 12.87 -13.67
C ASP A 12 14.75 13.44 -14.93
N LYS A 13 14.73 12.69 -16.04
CA LYS A 13 15.24 13.14 -17.34
C LYS A 13 14.10 13.26 -18.33
N GLU A 14 14.11 14.36 -19.07
CA GLU A 14 13.16 14.63 -20.13
C GLU A 14 13.66 14.03 -21.45
N TYR A 15 12.79 13.29 -22.11
CA TYR A 15 13.03 12.65 -23.41
C TYR A 15 11.96 13.08 -24.39
N SER A 16 12.35 13.45 -25.61
CA SER A 16 11.39 13.61 -26.71
C SER A 16 10.91 12.22 -27.13
N LEU A 17 9.60 12.01 -27.19
CA LEU A 17 9.05 10.76 -27.73
C LEU A 17 9.48 10.54 -29.19
N ASP A 18 9.69 11.61 -29.95
CA ASP A 18 10.11 11.51 -31.34
C ASP A 18 11.54 10.98 -31.49
N ASP A 19 12.37 11.13 -30.46
CA ASP A 19 13.75 10.65 -30.42
C ASP A 19 13.87 9.20 -29.91
N LEU A 20 12.78 8.61 -29.41
CA LEU A 20 12.74 7.24 -28.88
C LEU A 20 12.38 6.22 -29.98
N SER A 21 12.98 5.04 -29.89
CA SER A 21 12.63 3.92 -30.77
C SER A 21 11.21 3.41 -30.50
N ASP A 22 10.59 2.77 -31.50
CA ASP A 22 9.25 2.22 -31.37
C ASP A 22 9.17 1.10 -30.32
N GLU A 23 10.25 0.32 -30.18
CA GLU A 23 10.39 -0.67 -29.10
C GLU A 23 10.41 0.01 -27.73
N CYS A 24 11.17 1.10 -27.58
CA CYS A 24 11.25 1.84 -26.32
C CYS A 24 9.88 2.40 -25.92
N LYS A 25 9.14 2.98 -26.86
CA LYS A 25 7.76 3.46 -26.64
C LYS A 25 6.83 2.34 -26.18
N THR A 26 6.96 1.14 -26.76
CA THR A 26 6.15 -0.03 -26.40
C THR A 26 6.43 -0.49 -24.97
N GLU A 27 7.70 -0.51 -24.57
CA GLU A 27 8.09 -0.85 -23.19
C GLU A 27 7.60 0.20 -22.19
N ILE A 28 7.68 1.49 -22.53
CA ILE A 28 7.16 2.57 -21.68
C ILE A 28 5.65 2.42 -21.47
N GLN A 29 4.89 2.13 -22.52
CA GLN A 29 3.44 1.87 -22.39
C GLN A 29 3.16 0.66 -21.50
N SER A 30 3.93 -0.41 -21.65
CA SER A 30 3.80 -1.62 -20.84
C SER A 30 4.14 -1.35 -19.37
N LEU A 31 5.16 -0.53 -19.11
CA LEU A 31 5.53 -0.10 -17.76
C LEU A 31 4.42 0.73 -17.11
N GLN A 32 3.90 1.74 -17.80
CA GLN A 32 2.80 2.58 -17.30
C GLN A 32 1.55 1.75 -17.00
N PHE A 33 1.25 0.76 -17.84
CA PHE A 33 0.15 -0.18 -17.58
C PHE A 33 0.39 -0.98 -16.29
N CYS A 34 1.59 -1.53 -16.11
CA CYS A 34 1.95 -2.26 -14.89
C CYS A 34 1.86 -1.38 -13.64
N GLU A 35 2.35 -0.15 -13.71
CA GLU A 35 2.27 0.82 -12.61
C GLU A 35 0.82 1.12 -12.23
N GLY A 36 -0.07 1.29 -13.21
CA GLY A 36 -1.50 1.45 -13.00
C GLY A 36 -2.12 0.27 -12.26
N GLU A 37 -1.78 -0.96 -12.66
CA GLU A 37 -2.28 -2.16 -11.99
C GLU A 37 -1.71 -2.31 -10.55
N ILE A 38 -0.45 -1.96 -10.32
CA ILE A 38 0.13 -1.91 -8.97
C ILE A 38 -0.63 -0.91 -8.09
N ALA A 39 -0.88 0.30 -8.58
CA ALA A 39 -1.65 1.30 -7.85
C ALA A 39 -3.06 0.80 -7.51
N ARG A 40 -3.72 0.11 -8.46
CA ARG A 40 -5.04 -0.49 -8.26
C ARG A 40 -5.03 -1.58 -7.19
N LEU A 41 -4.01 -2.45 -7.18
CA LEU A 41 -3.84 -3.48 -6.16
C LEU A 41 -3.59 -2.89 -4.78
N ASN A 42 -2.76 -1.85 -4.68
CA ASN A 42 -2.51 -1.14 -3.43
C ASN A 42 -3.78 -0.50 -2.86
N ALA A 43 -4.63 0.08 -3.71
CA ALA A 43 -5.93 0.61 -3.29
C ALA A 43 -6.82 -0.48 -2.68
N LYS A 44 -6.90 -1.66 -3.32
CA LYS A 44 -7.64 -2.82 -2.79
C LYS A 44 -7.06 -3.31 -1.47
N LEU A 45 -5.74 -3.34 -1.36
CA LEU A 45 -5.05 -3.73 -0.13
C LEU A 45 -5.39 -2.78 1.03
N ALA A 46 -5.44 -1.47 0.79
CA ALA A 46 -5.82 -0.48 1.80
C ALA A 46 -7.26 -0.68 2.30
N VAL A 47 -8.20 -0.95 1.39
CA VAL A 47 -9.60 -1.27 1.73
C VAL A 47 -9.67 -2.54 2.59
N ALA A 48 -9.00 -3.61 2.16
CA ALA A 48 -8.97 -4.87 2.90
C ALA A 48 -8.31 -4.71 4.28
N GLY A 49 -7.24 -3.91 4.38
CA GLY A 49 -6.57 -3.60 5.64
C GLY A 49 -7.49 -2.87 6.63
N THR A 50 -8.29 -1.93 6.14
CA THR A 50 -9.28 -1.21 6.95
C THR A 50 -10.35 -2.16 7.49
N ALA A 51 -10.91 -3.01 6.62
CA ALA A 51 -11.89 -4.02 7.03
C ALA A 51 -11.30 -5.00 8.05
N ARG A 52 -10.06 -5.46 7.84
CA ARG A 52 -9.35 -6.34 8.78
C ARG A 52 -9.26 -5.73 10.18
N ILE A 53 -8.86 -4.46 10.29
CA ILE A 53 -8.76 -3.76 11.58
C ILE A 53 -10.14 -3.66 12.25
N ALA A 54 -11.18 -3.32 11.49
CA ALA A 54 -12.55 -3.26 12.00
C ALA A 54 -13.01 -4.62 12.55
N TYR A 55 -12.77 -5.70 11.80
CA TYR A 55 -13.12 -7.05 12.25
C TYR A 55 -12.29 -7.51 13.44
N GLN A 56 -11.01 -7.17 13.51
CA GLN A 56 -10.18 -7.47 14.68
C GLN A 56 -10.74 -6.83 15.95
N ARG A 57 -11.18 -5.57 15.88
CA ARG A 57 -11.83 -4.87 17.01
C ARG A 57 -13.15 -5.53 17.40
N ALA A 58 -14.01 -5.82 16.42
CA ALA A 58 -15.28 -6.49 16.66
C ALA A 58 -15.08 -7.88 17.29
N VAL A 59 -14.07 -8.64 16.86
CA VAL A 59 -13.73 -9.93 17.49
C VAL A 59 -13.29 -9.74 18.93
N ALA A 60 -12.44 -8.75 19.23
CA ALA A 60 -11.98 -8.47 20.59
C ALA A 60 -13.15 -8.08 21.52
N GLU A 61 -14.12 -7.30 21.04
CA GLU A 61 -15.32 -6.92 21.80
C GLU A 61 -16.27 -8.10 22.05
N LEU A 62 -16.26 -9.11 21.18
CA LEU A 62 -17.09 -10.31 21.32
C LEU A 62 -16.40 -11.42 22.13
N MET A 63 -15.10 -11.31 22.38
CA MET A 63 -14.40 -12.24 23.24
C MET A 63 -14.85 -11.99 24.69
N PRO A 64 -15.09 -13.06 25.47
CA PRO A 64 -15.26 -12.89 26.91
C PRO A 64 -14.02 -12.21 27.46
N GLU A 65 -14.19 -11.19 28.31
CA GLU A 65 -13.06 -10.70 29.11
C GLU A 65 -12.54 -11.91 29.89
N GLU A 66 -11.26 -12.24 29.70
CA GLU A 66 -10.54 -13.02 30.70
C GLU A 66 -10.71 -12.23 31.99
N SER A 67 -11.51 -12.78 32.91
CA SER A 67 -11.57 -12.29 34.28
C SER A 67 -10.12 -12.26 34.76
N ASP A 68 -9.56 -11.06 34.84
CA ASP A 68 -8.40 -10.79 35.67
C ASP A 68 -8.86 -10.90 37.12
N ASP A 69 -9.19 -12.13 37.55
CA ASP A 69 -9.12 -12.54 38.95
C ASP A 69 -7.62 -12.61 39.30
N GLY A 70 -7.00 -11.43 39.29
CA GLY A 70 -5.70 -11.18 39.86
C GLY A 70 -5.78 -11.32 41.37
N ASP A 71 -5.96 -12.54 41.86
CA ASP A 71 -5.42 -12.96 43.15
C ASP A 71 -3.89 -13.09 43.00
N GLY A 72 -3.26 -11.95 42.66
CA GLY A 72 -1.85 -11.75 42.82
C GLY A 72 -1.59 -11.55 44.30
N VAL A 73 -1.54 -12.66 45.04
CA VAL A 73 -1.10 -12.73 46.43
C VAL A 73 0.14 -11.83 46.56
N LEU A 74 -0.06 -10.71 47.25
CA LEU A 74 1.00 -9.80 47.63
C LEU A 74 2.03 -10.62 48.40
N LEU A 75 3.27 -10.56 47.94
CA LEU A 75 4.44 -11.13 48.58
C LEU A 75 4.54 -10.57 50.00
N GLU A 76 4.11 -11.33 51.00
CA GLU A 76 4.68 -11.23 52.34
C GLU A 76 5.92 -12.12 52.39
N GLU A 77 7.06 -11.54 52.03
CA GLU A 77 8.34 -12.04 52.54
C GLU A 77 8.44 -11.63 54.01
N ASP A 78 7.98 -12.53 54.87
CA ASP A 78 8.11 -12.48 56.32
C ASP A 78 9.58 -12.73 56.72
N LYS A 79 10.21 -11.69 57.30
CA LYS A 79 11.40 -11.66 58.20
C LYS A 79 12.77 -12.20 57.75
#